data_AF-L7LBK1-F1
#
_entry.id   AF-L7LBK1-F1
#
_cell.length_a   1.000
_cell.length_b   1.000
_cell.length_c   1.000
_cell.angle_alpha   90.00
_cell.angle_beta   90.00
_cell.angle_gamma   90.00
#
_symmetry.space_group_name_H-M   'P 1'
#
loop_
_entity.id
_entity.type
_entity.pdbx_description
1 polymer ?
#
loop_
_entity_poly.entity_id
_entity_poly.type
_entity_poly.pdbx_seq_one_letter_code
_entity_poly.pdbx_strand_id
1 'polypeptide(L)'
;MILKEPVRLGRRCCTCAILALTCVVVLGGCQSALTGGEVATSSYPPVPAPTSPDAGSRQLPPEFPREVPVVDGRYRTIESDAVRPPAQVIEVSELGSAPLSEAVHRLVAAGYEEQDFLGQKTFFGPRHLVTVSESDNGFAPVLLYLVTPTSALSGFPAIPEIDLDSLFGDVGQG
;
A
#
# COMPACT_ATOMS: atom_id res chain seq x y z
N MET A 1 38.68 -41.62 -36.29
CA MET A 1 38.71 -42.69 -37.31
C MET A 1 38.39 -44.00 -36.60
N ILE A 2 37.15 -44.48 -36.81
CA ILE A 2 36.63 -45.86 -36.83
C ILE A 2 37.03 -46.91 -35.75
N LEU A 3 35.98 -47.67 -35.34
CA LEU A 3 35.91 -49.07 -34.82
C LEU A 3 36.01 -49.21 -33.28
N LYS A 4 35.18 -49.98 -32.54
CA LYS A 4 34.18 -51.01 -32.86
C LYS A 4 33.42 -51.42 -31.56
N GLU A 5 32.12 -51.69 -31.72
CA GLU A 5 31.06 -52.44 -30.97
C GLU A 5 31.49 -53.50 -29.90
N PRO A 6 30.61 -54.18 -29.08
CA PRO A 6 29.22 -54.61 -29.37
C PRO A 6 28.21 -54.85 -28.19
N VAL A 7 27.04 -55.45 -28.52
CA VAL A 7 26.12 -56.31 -27.71
C VAL A 7 24.94 -55.58 -27.01
N ARG A 8 23.65 -55.96 -27.06
CA ARG A 8 22.81 -57.00 -27.71
C ARG A 8 21.33 -56.60 -27.45
N LEU A 9 20.42 -56.72 -28.43
CA LEU A 9 19.40 -57.79 -28.58
C LEU A 9 18.12 -57.67 -27.70
N GLY A 10 16.96 -57.52 -28.36
CA GLY A 10 15.64 -57.92 -27.83
C GLY A 10 14.47 -57.09 -28.39
N ARG A 11 13.94 -57.40 -29.59
CA ARG A 11 12.66 -58.13 -29.85
C ARG A 11 11.41 -57.42 -29.28
N ARG A 12 10.28 -57.15 -29.97
CA ARG A 12 9.63 -57.52 -31.24
C ARG A 12 8.42 -56.57 -31.40
N CYS A 13 8.15 -55.99 -32.58
CA CYS A 13 7.18 -56.48 -33.57
C CYS A 13 5.81 -56.93 -33.00
N CYS A 14 4.74 -56.17 -33.28
CA CYS A 14 3.44 -56.69 -33.72
C CYS A 14 2.56 -55.54 -34.26
N THR A 15 2.52 -55.27 -35.57
CA THR A 15 1.57 -55.78 -36.60
C THR A 15 0.33 -54.91 -36.76
N CYS A 16 0.24 -54.26 -37.93
CA CYS A 16 -0.94 -53.59 -38.47
C CYS A 16 -2.05 -54.60 -38.81
N ALA A 17 -3.32 -54.28 -38.52
CA ALA A 17 -4.46 -54.89 -39.21
C ALA A 17 -5.72 -54.00 -39.13
N ILE A 18 -6.07 -53.41 -40.28
CA ILE A 18 -7.39 -53.40 -40.92
C ILE A 18 -8.60 -52.94 -40.08
N LEU A 19 -9.17 -51.79 -40.46
CA LEU A 19 -10.62 -51.70 -40.80
C LEU A 19 -10.92 -50.39 -41.52
N ALA A 20 -10.75 -50.43 -42.85
CA ALA A 20 -11.46 -49.55 -43.75
C ALA A 20 -12.92 -50.04 -43.81
N LEU A 21 -13.85 -49.28 -43.23
CA LEU A 21 -15.27 -49.51 -43.43
C LEU A 21 -15.98 -48.15 -43.53
N THR A 22 -16.34 -47.82 -44.77
CA THR A 22 -17.58 -47.14 -45.15
C THR A 22 -17.95 -45.85 -44.45
N CYS A 23 -17.80 -44.72 -45.16
CA CYS A 23 -18.90 -43.76 -45.24
C CYS A 23 -18.79 -42.95 -46.53
N VAL A 24 -19.37 -43.51 -47.57
CA VAL A 24 -19.75 -42.81 -48.81
C VAL A 24 -20.83 -41.80 -48.44
N VAL A 25 -20.55 -40.52 -48.74
CA VAL A 25 -21.49 -39.46 -49.14
C VAL A 25 -22.76 -39.30 -48.29
N VAL A 26 -22.74 -38.31 -47.40
CA VAL A 26 -23.91 -37.44 -47.22
C VAL A 26 -23.46 -36.01 -47.51
N LEU A 27 -23.77 -35.58 -48.74
CA LEU A 27 -23.96 -34.18 -49.10
C LEU A 27 -25.12 -33.65 -48.26
N GLY A 28 -24.82 -32.89 -47.21
CA GLY A 28 -25.83 -32.26 -46.36
C GLY A 28 -25.22 -31.03 -45.70
N GLY A 29 -25.70 -29.85 -46.10
CA GLY A 29 -25.07 -28.55 -45.85
C GLY A 29 -24.62 -28.27 -44.42
N CYS A 30 -23.37 -27.84 -44.29
CA CYS A 30 -22.87 -26.98 -43.22
C CYS A 30 -21.89 -25.97 -43.84
N GLN A 31 -22.32 -25.32 -44.93
CA GLN A 31 -21.62 -24.20 -45.56
C GLN A 31 -22.27 -22.92 -45.07
N SER A 32 -22.17 -22.59 -43.78
CA SER A 32 -22.43 -21.25 -43.20
C SER A 32 -22.35 -21.30 -41.67
N ALA A 33 -21.14 -21.27 -41.09
CA ALA A 33 -20.94 -20.85 -39.68
C ALA A 33 -19.46 -20.59 -39.31
N LEU A 34 -18.58 -20.30 -40.28
CA LEU A 34 -17.17 -19.94 -40.00
C LEU A 34 -16.75 -18.65 -40.70
N THR A 35 -17.70 -17.81 -41.12
CA THR A 35 -17.43 -16.40 -41.33
C THR A 35 -17.26 -15.79 -39.95
N GLY A 36 -16.00 -15.51 -39.59
CA GLY A 36 -15.64 -14.85 -38.34
C GLY A 36 -16.58 -13.70 -38.07
N GLY A 37 -17.33 -13.81 -36.96
CA GLY A 37 -18.11 -12.71 -36.45
C GLY A 37 -17.18 -11.52 -36.28
N GLU A 38 -17.61 -10.37 -36.79
CA GLU A 38 -16.94 -9.10 -36.58
C GLU A 38 -16.64 -8.95 -35.09
N VAL A 39 -15.36 -9.07 -34.73
CA VAL A 39 -14.91 -8.82 -33.37
C VAL A 39 -15.04 -7.32 -33.20
N ALA A 40 -16.15 -6.87 -32.61
CA ALA A 40 -16.30 -5.49 -32.17
C ALA A 40 -15.13 -5.18 -31.26
N THR A 41 -14.09 -4.53 -31.79
CA THR A 41 -12.95 -4.10 -31.02
C THR A 41 -13.45 -3.02 -30.08
N SER A 42 -13.73 -3.39 -28.84
CA SER A 42 -13.95 -2.42 -27.77
C SER A 42 -12.63 -1.67 -27.58
N SER A 43 -12.48 -0.54 -28.29
CA SER A 43 -11.34 0.33 -28.12
C SER A 43 -11.61 1.14 -26.86
N TYR A 44 -10.99 0.74 -25.75
CA TYR A 44 -10.93 1.59 -24.58
C TYR A 44 -10.21 2.90 -24.97
N PRO A 45 -10.75 4.07 -24.62
CA PRO A 45 -10.03 5.31 -24.83
C PRO A 45 -8.69 5.22 -24.08
N PRO A 46 -7.59 5.75 -24.65
CA PRO A 46 -6.31 5.80 -23.95
C PRO A 46 -6.50 6.48 -22.59
N VAL A 47 -6.13 5.80 -21.51
CA VAL A 47 -6.11 6.41 -20.18
C VAL A 47 -4.94 7.40 -20.17
N PRO A 48 -5.16 8.69 -19.87
CA PRO A 48 -4.07 9.64 -19.72
C PRO A 48 -3.07 9.13 -18.68
N ALA A 49 -1.78 9.29 -18.95
CA ALA A 49 -0.76 8.98 -17.96
C ALA A 49 -0.98 9.87 -16.71
N PRO A 50 -0.87 9.31 -15.50
CA PRO A 50 -1.00 10.10 -14.28
C PRO A 50 0.12 11.15 -14.25
N THR A 51 -0.25 12.39 -13.89
CA THR A 51 0.71 13.46 -13.69
C THR A 51 1.38 13.29 -12.33
N SER A 52 2.71 13.40 -12.28
CA SER A 52 3.44 13.41 -11.01
C SER A 52 2.94 14.54 -10.12
N PRO A 53 2.77 14.30 -8.81
CA PRO A 53 2.47 15.37 -7.86
C PRO A 53 3.58 16.43 -7.85
N ASP A 54 3.23 17.65 -7.46
CA ASP A 54 4.20 18.73 -7.19
C ASP A 54 5.22 18.26 -6.15
N ALA A 55 6.50 18.57 -6.39
CA ALA A 55 7.61 18.18 -5.53
C ALA A 55 7.55 18.82 -4.13
N GLY A 56 6.69 19.83 -3.92
CA GLY A 56 6.53 20.48 -2.62
C GLY A 56 7.74 21.36 -2.24
N SER A 57 7.72 21.87 -1.00
CA SER A 57 8.69 22.83 -0.49
C SER A 57 9.68 22.21 0.49
N ARG A 58 10.93 22.70 0.52
CA ARG A 58 11.89 22.36 1.59
C ARG A 58 11.59 23.06 2.91
N GLN A 59 10.69 24.05 2.89
CA GLN A 59 10.26 24.79 4.06
C GLN A 59 8.92 24.25 4.56
N LEU A 60 8.84 23.98 5.85
CA LEU A 60 7.60 23.56 6.50
C LEU A 60 6.54 24.67 6.34
N PRO A 61 5.28 24.32 6.03
CA PRO A 61 4.23 25.33 5.87
C PRO A 61 4.07 26.19 7.12
N PRO A 62 3.91 27.52 7.00
CA PRO A 62 3.85 28.42 8.14
C PRO A 62 2.66 28.17 9.08
N GLU A 63 1.58 27.57 8.57
CA GLU A 63 0.41 27.15 9.32
C GLU A 63 0.62 25.90 10.19
N PHE A 64 1.69 25.13 9.95
CA PHE A 64 1.96 23.89 10.65
C PHE A 64 2.51 24.15 12.07
N PRO A 65 2.04 23.44 13.11
CA PRO A 65 2.51 23.61 14.48
C PRO A 65 4.01 23.35 14.60
N ARG A 66 4.77 24.37 15.04
CA ARG A 66 6.24 24.30 15.13
C ARG A 66 6.73 23.37 16.24
N GLU A 67 5.88 23.09 17.21
CA GLU A 67 6.15 22.15 18.30
C GLU A 67 6.11 20.68 17.87
N VAL A 68 5.45 20.37 16.75
CA VAL A 68 5.37 18.98 16.25
C VAL A 68 6.67 18.69 15.48
N PRO A 69 7.51 17.76 15.94
CA PRO A 69 8.71 17.40 15.22
C PRO A 69 8.36 16.61 13.95
N VAL A 70 8.95 17.02 12.83
CA VAL A 70 8.77 16.40 11.52
C VAL A 70 10.11 15.89 11.02
N VAL A 71 10.12 14.79 10.26
CA VAL A 71 11.32 14.31 9.57
C VAL A 71 11.70 15.24 8.42
N ASP A 72 12.99 15.26 8.09
CA ASP A 72 13.49 16.09 7.00
C ASP A 72 13.04 15.54 5.63
N GLY A 73 12.61 16.44 4.75
CA GLY A 73 12.13 16.05 3.41
C GLY A 73 11.62 17.25 2.62
N ARG A 74 10.68 16.99 1.72
CA ARG A 74 9.88 18.03 1.06
C ARG A 74 8.43 17.94 1.52
N TYR A 75 7.94 19.07 1.99
CA TYR A 75 6.65 19.23 2.62
C TYR A 75 5.62 19.74 1.63
N ARG A 76 4.41 19.19 1.72
CA ARG A 76 3.24 19.64 0.98
C ARG A 76 2.02 19.52 1.88
N THR A 77 1.24 20.59 2.00
CA THR A 77 -0.06 20.54 2.67
C THR A 77 -1.04 19.76 1.80
N ILE A 78 -1.72 18.76 2.39
CA ILE A 78 -2.83 18.08 1.74
C ILE A 78 -4.12 18.68 2.29
N GLU A 79 -4.87 19.32 1.41
CA GLU A 79 -6.25 19.69 1.69
C GLU A 79 -7.14 18.47 1.38
N SER A 80 -7.82 17.96 2.39
CA SER A 80 -8.75 16.84 2.22
C SER A 80 -10.06 17.17 2.90
N ASP A 81 -11.16 17.12 2.15
CA ASP A 81 -12.52 17.28 2.69
C ASP A 81 -12.88 16.19 3.71
N ALA A 82 -12.18 15.06 3.68
CA ALA A 82 -12.35 13.97 4.65
C ALA A 82 -11.79 14.33 6.04
N VAL A 83 -10.83 15.26 6.08
CA VAL A 83 -10.22 15.76 7.31
C VAL A 83 -10.92 17.05 7.68
N ARG A 84 -11.85 16.97 8.64
CA ARG A 84 -12.55 18.17 9.10
C ARG A 84 -11.57 19.08 9.83
N PRO A 85 -11.60 20.40 9.56
CA PRO A 85 -10.94 21.37 10.41
C PRO A 85 -11.37 21.16 11.87
N PRO A 86 -10.45 21.27 12.85
CA PRO A 86 -9.16 21.96 12.74
C PRO A 86 -7.94 21.06 12.47
N ALA A 87 -8.12 19.82 11.99
CA ALA A 87 -7.00 18.93 11.70
C ALA A 87 -6.24 19.37 10.42
N GLN A 88 -4.92 19.25 10.45
CA GLN A 88 -4.02 19.57 9.35
C GLN A 88 -3.30 18.31 8.88
N VAL A 89 -3.11 18.17 7.56
CA VAL A 89 -2.33 17.07 6.98
C VAL A 89 -1.17 17.63 6.18
N ILE A 90 0.04 17.15 6.48
CA ILE A 90 1.20 17.37 5.63
C ILE A 90 1.73 16.04 5.10
N GLU A 91 2.12 16.06 3.84
CA GLU A 91 2.89 15.00 3.20
C GLU A 91 4.35 15.38 3.20
N VAL A 92 5.20 14.40 3.54
CA VAL A 92 6.65 14.51 3.47
C VAL A 92 7.16 13.50 2.44
N SER A 93 7.88 14.02 1.45
CA SER A 93 8.51 13.26 0.37
C SER A 93 10.03 13.45 0.40
N GLU A 94 10.75 12.78 -0.52
CA GLU A 94 12.23 12.75 -0.55
C GLU A 94 12.82 12.29 0.80
N LEU A 95 12.27 11.20 1.31
CA LEU A 95 12.54 10.65 2.63
C LEU A 95 13.90 9.93 2.71
N GLY A 96 14.48 9.93 3.90
CA GLY A 96 15.69 9.16 4.24
C GLY A 96 15.42 7.65 4.39
N SER A 97 16.42 6.93 4.91
CA SER A 97 16.26 5.51 5.24
C SER A 97 15.41 5.32 6.49
N ALA A 98 14.33 4.53 6.40
CA ALA A 98 13.39 4.23 7.49
C ALA A 98 12.66 5.46 8.09
N PRO A 99 11.91 6.21 7.26
CA PRO A 99 11.31 7.49 7.66
C PRO A 99 10.27 7.38 8.77
N LEU A 100 9.48 6.31 8.79
CA LEU A 100 8.50 6.10 9.87
C LEU A 100 9.19 5.93 11.22
N SER A 101 10.21 5.08 11.31
CA SER A 101 10.95 4.86 12.55
C SER A 101 11.60 6.15 13.06
N GLU A 102 12.13 6.97 12.15
CA GLU A 102 12.70 8.26 12.50
C GLU A 102 11.64 9.24 13.01
N ALA A 103 10.48 9.31 12.37
CA ALA A 103 9.37 10.14 12.80
C ALA A 103 8.88 9.78 14.19
N VAL A 104 8.67 8.48 14.44
CA VAL A 104 8.29 7.97 15.77
C VAL A 104 9.34 8.33 16.81
N HIS A 105 10.62 8.12 16.51
CA HIS A 105 11.72 8.48 17.42
C HIS A 105 11.73 9.99 17.74
N ARG A 106 11.56 10.86 16.73
CA ARG A 106 11.50 12.31 16.94
C ARG A 106 10.30 12.73 17.80
N LEU A 107 9.13 12.12 17.61
CA LEU A 107 7.92 12.39 18.40
C LEU A 107 8.09 11.97 19.86
N VAL A 108 8.58 10.75 20.09
CA VAL A 108 8.84 10.24 21.45
C VAL A 108 9.92 11.09 22.15
N ALA A 109 10.98 11.49 21.43
CA ALA A 109 12.01 12.37 21.96
C ALA A 109 11.49 13.79 22.31
N ALA A 110 10.42 14.24 21.64
CA ALA A 110 9.72 15.48 21.96
C ALA A 110 8.69 15.33 23.10
N GLY A 111 8.57 14.14 23.71
CA GLY A 111 7.67 13.87 24.83
C GLY A 111 6.26 13.52 24.42
N TYR A 112 6.02 13.10 23.17
CA TYR A 112 4.73 12.54 22.78
C TYR A 112 4.62 11.09 23.21
N GLU A 113 3.47 10.73 23.77
CA GLU A 113 3.18 9.35 24.18
C GLU A 113 2.54 8.57 23.03
N GLU A 114 3.13 7.43 22.68
CA GLU A 114 2.57 6.54 21.68
C GLU A 114 1.39 5.75 22.27
N GLN A 115 0.22 5.85 21.63
CA GLN A 115 -0.93 5.01 21.95
C GLN A 115 -1.55 4.44 20.67
N ASP A 116 -2.10 3.24 20.77
CA ASP A 116 -2.92 2.68 19.70
C ASP A 116 -4.33 3.27 19.80
N PHE A 117 -4.71 4.06 18.81
CA PHE A 117 -6.02 4.67 18.72
C PHE A 117 -6.69 4.26 17.42
N LEU A 118 -7.81 3.52 17.53
CA LEU A 118 -8.56 3.00 16.38
C LEU A 118 -7.71 2.15 15.41
N GLY A 119 -6.73 1.40 15.93
CA GLY A 119 -5.83 0.59 15.11
C GLY A 119 -4.75 1.39 14.39
N GLN A 120 -4.55 2.65 14.78
CA GLN A 120 -3.51 3.54 14.26
C GLN A 120 -2.61 4.00 15.40
N LYS A 121 -1.30 3.97 15.18
CA LYS A 121 -0.33 4.56 16.11
C LYS A 121 -0.51 6.07 16.11
N THR A 122 -0.95 6.59 17.25
CA THR A 122 -1.22 8.00 17.46
C THR A 122 -0.40 8.50 18.64
N PHE A 123 0.18 9.67 18.49
CA PHE A 123 1.12 10.28 19.42
C PHE A 123 0.42 11.44 20.14
N PHE A 124 0.31 11.31 21.45
CA PHE A 124 -0.38 12.24 22.33
C PHE A 124 0.60 13.24 22.90
N GLY A 125 0.49 14.51 22.48
CA GLY A 125 1.24 15.62 23.03
C GLY A 125 0.34 16.59 23.81
N PRO A 126 0.93 17.57 24.51
CA PRO A 126 0.18 18.48 25.38
C PRO A 126 -0.82 19.38 24.64
N ARG A 127 -0.54 19.72 23.37
CA ARG A 127 -1.38 20.61 22.54
C ARG A 127 -1.92 19.97 21.28
N HIS A 128 -1.29 18.91 20.83
CA HIS A 128 -1.58 18.29 19.54
C HIS A 128 -1.52 16.77 19.65
N LEU A 129 -2.43 16.13 18.94
CA LEU A 129 -2.33 14.76 18.51
C LEU A 129 -1.64 14.69 17.17
N VAL A 130 -0.81 13.67 17.00
CA VAL A 130 -0.10 13.43 15.75
C VAL A 130 -0.28 11.96 15.36
N THR A 131 -0.82 11.69 14.18
CA THR A 131 -0.81 10.37 13.58
C THR A 131 0.17 10.40 12.42
N VAL A 132 1.07 9.41 12.37
CA VAL A 132 2.07 9.29 11.30
C VAL A 132 1.85 7.98 10.56
N SER A 133 1.74 8.04 9.24
CA SER A 133 1.58 6.85 8.40
C SER A 133 2.45 6.90 7.16
N GLU A 134 2.92 5.73 6.73
CA GLU A 134 3.53 5.56 5.42
C GLU A 134 2.45 5.40 4.36
N SER A 135 2.67 6.04 3.23
CA SER A 135 1.81 5.94 2.05
C SER A 135 2.67 5.92 0.79
N ASP A 136 2.04 5.66 -0.34
CA ASP A 136 2.65 5.76 -1.67
C ASP A 136 1.74 6.64 -2.53
N ASN A 137 2.31 7.70 -3.10
CA ASN A 137 1.56 8.63 -3.94
C ASN A 137 1.49 8.18 -5.42
N GLY A 138 1.91 6.95 -5.72
CA GLY A 138 1.97 6.35 -7.05
C GLY A 138 3.30 6.59 -7.77
N PHE A 139 4.20 7.39 -7.19
CA PHE A 139 5.50 7.73 -7.77
C PHE A 139 6.65 7.50 -6.79
N ALA A 140 6.43 7.71 -5.49
CA ALA A 140 7.41 7.54 -4.44
C ALA A 140 6.75 7.27 -3.09
N PRO A 141 7.46 6.59 -2.16
CA PRO A 141 7.01 6.51 -0.78
C PRO A 141 6.98 7.91 -0.14
N VAL A 142 5.93 8.15 0.63
CA VAL A 142 5.70 9.40 1.36
C VAL A 142 5.27 9.12 2.79
N LEU A 143 5.45 10.10 3.67
CA LEU A 143 5.02 10.05 5.05
C LEU A 143 3.94 11.10 5.27
N LEU A 144 2.81 10.68 5.83
CA LEU A 144 1.68 11.55 6.12
C LEU A 144 1.65 11.85 7.61
N TYR A 145 1.60 13.13 7.94
CA TYR A 145 1.37 13.61 9.31
C TYR A 145 -0.02 14.22 9.38
N LEU A 146 -0.88 13.61 10.17
CA LEU A 146 -2.17 14.17 10.56
C LEU A 146 -2.01 14.80 11.94
N VAL A 147 -2.15 16.11 12.03
CA VAL A 147 -2.02 16.87 13.28
C VAL A 147 -3.37 17.44 13.68
N THR A 148 -3.83 17.09 14.86
CA THR A 148 -5.13 17.55 15.40
C THR A 148 -4.90 18.28 16.72
N PRO A 149 -5.41 19.50 16.92
CA PRO A 149 -5.31 20.16 18.23
C PRO A 149 -6.09 19.38 19.29
N THR A 150 -5.54 19.25 20.49
CA THR A 150 -6.19 18.51 21.59
C THR A 150 -7.51 19.16 22.03
N SER A 151 -7.66 20.48 21.87
CA SER A 151 -8.93 21.19 22.10
C SER A 151 -10.08 20.73 21.19
N ALA A 152 -9.75 20.23 19.99
CA ALA A 152 -10.72 19.69 19.05
C ALA A 152 -11.26 18.31 19.46
N LEU A 153 -10.66 17.69 20.49
CA LEU A 153 -11.02 16.37 20.99
C LEU A 153 -12.11 16.40 22.06
N SER A 154 -12.71 17.58 22.33
CA SER A 154 -13.72 17.80 23.36
C SER A 154 -15.04 17.01 23.19
N GLY A 155 -15.10 16.03 22.28
CA GLY A 155 -16.17 15.04 22.15
C GLY A 155 -15.67 13.61 21.85
N PHE A 156 -14.36 13.34 21.92
CA PHE A 156 -13.82 11.98 21.88
C PHE A 156 -13.97 11.33 23.26
N PRO A 157 -14.31 10.03 23.35
CA PRO A 157 -14.34 9.34 24.64
C PRO A 157 -12.98 9.54 25.30
N ALA A 158 -12.99 10.07 26.53
CA ALA A 158 -11.78 10.36 27.28
C ALA A 158 -10.87 9.14 27.22
N ILE A 159 -9.70 9.34 26.63
CA ILE A 159 -8.64 8.35 26.71
C ILE A 159 -8.28 8.29 28.19
N PRO A 160 -8.37 7.11 28.82
CA PRO A 160 -8.03 6.99 30.22
C PRO A 160 -6.59 7.45 30.36
N GLU A 161 -6.41 8.56 31.05
CA GLU A 161 -5.13 9.00 31.57
C GLU A 161 -4.72 7.88 32.53
N ILE A 162 -3.93 6.91 32.05
CA ILE A 162 -3.37 5.87 32.91
C ILE A 162 -2.33 6.58 33.75
N ASP A 163 -2.77 7.05 34.90
CA ASP A 163 -1.90 7.61 35.91
C ASP A 163 -0.91 6.51 36.37
N LEU A 164 0.34 6.64 35.97
CA LEU A 164 1.39 5.68 36.31
C LEU A 164 1.62 5.65 37.83
N ASP A 165 1.34 6.73 38.57
CA ASP A 165 1.35 6.72 40.03
C ASP A 165 0.27 5.79 40.61
N SER A 166 -0.85 5.63 39.91
CA SER A 166 -1.90 4.67 40.28
C SER A 166 -1.50 3.20 40.03
N LEU A 167 -0.50 2.94 39.17
CA LEU A 167 0.04 1.60 38.91
C LEU A 167 1.17 1.20 39.87
N PHE A 168 1.85 2.16 40.50
CA PHE A 168 2.94 1.90 41.45
C PHE A 168 2.59 2.25 42.90
N GLY A 169 1.39 2.78 43.17
CA GLY A 169 0.94 3.21 44.50
C GLY A 169 0.56 2.10 45.50
N ASP A 170 0.61 0.81 45.14
CA ASP A 170 0.29 -0.32 46.04
C ASP A 170 1.46 -1.32 46.21
N VAL A 171 2.70 -0.81 46.31
CA VAL A 171 3.84 -1.60 46.80
C VAL A 171 4.40 -0.93 48.03
N GLY A 172 3.59 -0.86 49.10
CA GLY A 172 4.00 -0.18 50.31
C GLY A 172 3.03 -0.26 51.48
N GLN A 173 2.65 -1.46 51.93
CA GLN A 173 2.53 -1.82 53.36
C GLN A 173 1.90 -3.21 53.56
N GLY A 174 2.58 -4.07 54.32
CA GLY A 174 2.09 -5.37 54.78
C GLY A 174 3.20 -6.32 55.15
#